data_AF-A0ABD0Q449-F1
#
_entry.id   AF-A0ABD0Q449-F1
#
_cell.length_a   1.000
_cell.length_b   1.000
_cell.length_c   1.000
_cell.angle_alpha   90.00
_cell.angle_beta   90.00
_cell.angle_gamma   90.00
#
_symmetry.space_group_name_H-M   'P 1'
#
loop_
_entity.id
_entity.type
_entity.pdbx_description
1 polymer ?
#
loop_
_entity_poly.entity_id
_entity_poly.type
_entity_poly.pdbx_seq_one_letter_code
_entity_poly.pdbx_strand_id
1 'polypeptide(L)' 'GRIDHGHHEGKAKQALHEAVEMDRAITRAGLLTSVYDTLTVVTADHSHVFNFGGYTLRGNSIF' A
#
# COMPACT_ATOMS: atom_id res chain seq x y z
N GLY A 1 -6.48 -1.35 7.05
CA GLY A 1 -5.62 -2.33 7.73
C GLY A 1 -5.64 -3.72 7.14
N ARG A 2 -6.44 -4.05 6.11
CA ARG A 2 -6.49 -5.41 5.56
C ARG A 2 -5.33 -5.76 4.63
N ILE A 3 -4.38 -4.84 4.43
CA ILE A 3 -3.08 -5.13 3.80
C ILE A 3 -2.41 -6.31 4.54
N ASP A 4 -2.37 -6.23 5.87
CA ASP A 4 -1.84 -7.25 6.77
C ASP A 4 -2.55 -8.60 6.61
N HIS A 5 -3.90 -8.62 6.68
CA HIS A 5 -4.69 -9.84 6.45
C HIS A 5 -4.41 -10.47 5.07
N GLY A 6 -4.28 -9.65 4.02
CA GLY A 6 -3.93 -10.14 2.69
C GLY A 6 -2.57 -10.83 2.66
N HIS A 7 -1.58 -10.31 3.39
CA HIS A 7 -0.28 -10.94 3.52
C HIS A 7 -0.32 -12.22 4.37
N HIS A 8 -1.03 -12.22 5.50
CA HIS A 8 -1.22 -13.42 6.34
C HIS A 8 -1.93 -14.56 5.60
N GLU A 9 -2.87 -14.24 4.72
CA GLU A 9 -3.57 -15.22 3.88
C GLU A 9 -2.77 -15.63 2.63
N GLY A 10 -1.58 -15.06 2.39
CA GLY A 10 -0.79 -15.30 1.17
C GLY A 10 -1.44 -14.73 -0.11
N LYS A 11 -2.43 -13.85 0.01
CA LYS A 11 -3.19 -13.26 -1.10
C LYS A 11 -2.60 -11.91 -1.50
N ALA A 12 -1.45 -11.94 -2.19
CA ALA A 12 -0.74 -10.73 -2.63
C ALA A 12 -1.64 -9.74 -3.41
N LYS A 13 -2.56 -10.24 -4.25
CA LYS A 13 -3.50 -9.38 -5.00
C LYS A 13 -4.40 -8.55 -4.12
N GLN A 14 -4.90 -9.15 -3.05
CA GLN A 14 -5.76 -8.45 -2.09
C GLN A 14 -4.94 -7.47 -1.24
N ALA A 15 -3.77 -7.88 -0.75
CA ALA A 15 -2.89 -7.01 0.03
C ALA A 15 -2.51 -5.74 -0.74
N LEU A 16 -2.09 -5.89 -2.00
CA LEU A 16 -1.69 -4.76 -2.86
C LEU A 16 -2.88 -3.91 -3.30
N HIS A 17 -4.08 -4.49 -3.47
CA HIS A 17 -5.29 -3.72 -3.71
C HIS A 17 -5.63 -2.83 -2.51
N GLU A 18 -5.61 -3.38 -1.29
CA GLU A 18 -5.86 -2.60 -0.07
C GLU A 18 -4.80 -1.50 0.15
N ALA A 19 -3.55 -1.73 -0.27
CA ALA A 19 -2.49 -0.72 -0.23
C ALA A 19 -2.77 0.44 -1.19
N VAL A 20 -3.30 0.17 -2.38
CA VAL A 20 -3.75 1.21 -3.32
C VAL A 20 -4.92 2.01 -2.74
N GLU A 21 -5.87 1.36 -2.06
CA GLU A 21 -6.96 2.08 -1.41
C GLU A 21 -6.49 2.95 -0.24
N MET A 22 -5.46 2.54 0.50
CA MET A 22 -4.80 3.39 1.49
C MET A 22 -4.15 4.61 0.85
N ASP A 23 -3.43 4.45 -0.27
CA ASP A 23 -2.81 5.56 -1.02
C ASP A 23 -3.85 6.57 -1.54
N ARG A 24 -5.00 6.08 -2.03
CA ARG A 24 -6.14 6.94 -2.39
C ARG A 24 -6.67 7.73 -1.20
N ALA A 25 -6.75 7.10 -0.02
CA ALA A 25 -7.20 7.78 1.19
C ALA A 25 -6.19 8.85 1.64
N ILE A 26 -4.89 8.59 1.56
CA ILE A 26 -3.83 9.58 1.82
C ILE A 26 -3.96 10.77 0.87
N THR A 27 -4.13 10.51 -0.43
CA THR A 27 -4.36 11.55 -1.43
C THR A 27 -5.60 12.37 -1.08
N ARG A 28 -6.70 11.70 -0.70
CA ARG A 28 -7.94 12.39 -0.33
C ARG A 28 -7.76 13.26 0.91
N ALA A 29 -7.02 12.79 1.92
CA ALA A 29 -6.70 13.58 3.10
C ALA A 29 -5.91 14.84 2.73
N GLY A 30 -4.88 14.71 1.88
CA GLY A 30 -4.10 15.87 1.40
C GLY A 30 -4.93 16.91 0.64
N LEU A 31 -6.02 16.51 -0.03
CA LEU A 31 -6.96 17.43 -0.67
C LEU A 31 -7.94 18.10 0.31
N LEU A 32 -8.05 17.57 1.53
CA LEU A 32 -8.97 18.04 2.56
C LEU A 32 -8.27 18.84 3.67
N THR A 33 -6.94 18.83 3.70
CA THR A 33 -6.11 19.47 4.74
C THR A 33 -5.10 20.44 4.12
N SER A 34 -4.63 21.41 4.90
CA SER A 34 -3.59 22.34 4.49
C SER A 34 -2.22 21.90 5.00
N VAL A 35 -1.19 22.00 4.16
CA VAL A 35 0.19 21.70 4.57
C VAL A 35 0.77 22.71 5.57
N TYR A 36 0.11 23.86 5.77
CA TYR A 36 0.58 24.90 6.68
C TYR A 36 0.20 24.66 8.14
N ASP A 37 -0.84 23.85 8.39
CA ASP A 37 -1.36 23.58 9.73
C ASP A 37 -1.52 22.08 10.04
N THR A 38 -1.29 21.21 9.04
CA THR A 38 -1.46 19.76 9.18
C THR A 38 -0.16 19.03 8.85
N LEU A 39 0.43 18.38 9.85
CA LEU A 39 1.50 17.39 9.66
C LEU A 39 0.89 16.02 9.35
N THR A 40 1.21 15.45 8.18
CA THR A 40 0.79 14.09 7.79
C THR A 40 1.97 13.13 7.87
N VAL A 41 1.78 11.99 8.54
CA VAL A 41 2.77 10.91 8.64
C VAL A 41 2.11 9.61 8.16
N VAL A 42 2.80 8.90 7.26
CA VAL A 42 2.39 7.58 6.78
C VAL A 42 3.48 6.59 7.16
N THR A 43 3.10 5.47 7.77
CA THR A 43 4.03 4.44 8.24
C THR A 43 3.38 3.07 8.18
N ALA A 44 4.18 2.03 8.33
CA ALA A 44 3.74 0.71 8.74
C ALA A 44 4.10 0.48 10.22
N ASP A 45 3.34 -0.37 10.88
CA ASP A 45 3.66 -0.92 12.20
C ASP A 45 4.70 -2.04 12.10
N HIS A 46 4.60 -2.89 11.08
CA HIS A 46 5.61 -3.87 10.69
C HIS A 46 5.53 -4.23 9.20
N SER A 47 6.48 -5.04 8.73
CA SER A 47 6.47 -5.61 7.38
C SER A 47 5.96 -7.06 7.40
N HIS A 48 6.02 -7.72 6.25
CA HIS A 48 5.75 -9.14 6.05
C HIS A 48 6.91 -9.80 5.30
N VAL A 49 6.94 -11.13 5.28
CA VAL A 49 7.91 -11.92 4.48
C VAL A 49 7.62 -11.91 2.97
N PHE A 50 6.84 -10.93 2.50
CA PHE A 50 6.52 -10.76 1.09
C PHE A 50 7.79 -10.37 0.31
N ASN A 51 8.05 -11.07 -0.78
CA ASN A 51 9.17 -10.80 -1.68
C ASN A 51 8.64 -10.62 -3.10
N PHE A 52 9.23 -9.67 -3.83
CA PHE A 52 8.96 -9.43 -5.25
C PHE A 52 10.28 -9.60 -6.02
N GLY A 53 10.33 -10.57 -6.93
CA GLY A 53 11.57 -10.95 -7.61
C GLY A 53 11.34 -11.70 -8.92
N GLY A 54 12.43 -12.24 -9.48
CA GLY A 54 12.46 -12.82 -10.82
C GLY A 54 13.01 -11.83 -11.87
N TYR A 55 13.01 -12.23 -13.14
CA TYR A 55 13.52 -11.45 -14.27
C TYR A 55 12.38 -10.98 -15.20
N THR A 56 11.32 -10.42 -14.60
CA THR A 56 10.14 -9.96 -15.35
C THR A 56 10.47 -8.71 -16.14
N LEU A 57 9.98 -8.63 -17.38
CA LEU A 57 10.13 -7.45 -18.22
C LEU A 57 9.31 -6.26 -17.69
N ARG A 58 9.73 -5.05 -18.04
CA ARG A 58 8.99 -3.82 -17.71
C ARG A 58 7.58 -3.87 -18.30
N GLY A 59 6.58 -3.53 -17.48
CA GLY A 59 5.18 -3.47 -17.89
C GLY A 59 4.42 -4.80 -17.73
N ASN A 60 5.11 -5.89 -17.36
CA ASN A 60 4.42 -7.13 -17.01
C ASN A 60 3.59 -6.94 -15.74
N SER A 61 2.43 -7.61 -15.72
CA SER A 61 1.57 -7.67 -14.54
C SER A 61 2.31 -8.33 -13.38
N ILE A 62 2.03 -7.84 -12.17
CA ILE A 62 2.45 -8.48 -10.91
C ILE A 62 1.50 -9.62 -10.47
N PHE A 63 0.47 -9.91 -11.27
CA PHE A 63 -0.52 -11.00 -11.11
C PHE A 63 -0.76 -11.75 -12.41
#